data_AF-A0AAN8N384-F1
#
_entry.id   AF-A0AAN8N384-F1
#
_cell.length_a   1.000
_cell.length_b   1.000
_cell.length_c   1.000
_cell.angle_alpha   90.00
_cell.angle_beta   90.00
_cell.angle_gamma   90.00
#
_symmetry.space_group_name_H-M   'P 1'
#
loop_
_entity.id
_entity.type
_entity.pdbx_description
1 polymer ?
#
loop_
_entity_poly.entity_id
_entity_poly.type
_entity_poly.pdbx_seq_one_letter_code
_entity_poly.pdbx_strand_id
1 'polypeptide(L)'
;MHFNKLLILLSTTLVTVAKATPTPQPTDAVDIPAAGPISDVEFEGITYIDDDEGDLELFDATELPGKEFVKRDPQCSAPCRTDGLLFHTPIDSFIKNYRNKKFMSPTLDWGSDGCSVPKAVANALRINKDKPRGYNFLPSCQRHDFGYRNYKKQKRFTGTTRSKIDSNFKKDMYNVCKKYSGLKSWKGVECRRIADVYFKMVRLCGTGGCTVAKVKSILKSVF
;
A
#
# COMPACT_ATOMS: atom_id res chain seq x y z
N MET A 1 -30.09 -71.99 -19.83
CA MET A 1 -29.24 -70.79 -19.92
C MET A 1 -30.14 -69.61 -20.28
N HIS A 2 -30.46 -68.76 -19.30
CA HIS A 2 -31.30 -67.58 -19.43
C HIS A 2 -30.43 -66.32 -19.41
N PHE A 3 -30.56 -65.44 -20.40
CA PHE A 3 -29.98 -64.10 -20.35
C PHE A 3 -31.09 -63.07 -20.41
N ASN A 4 -31.36 -62.47 -19.25
CA ASN A 4 -32.28 -61.38 -19.04
C ASN A 4 -31.58 -60.08 -19.47
N LYS A 5 -32.02 -59.41 -20.54
CA LYS A 5 -31.50 -58.09 -20.95
C LYS A 5 -32.27 -56.99 -20.22
N LEU A 6 -31.62 -56.41 -19.23
CA LEU A 6 -32.06 -55.24 -18.47
C LEU A 6 -31.93 -53.98 -19.37
N LEU A 7 -33.05 -53.34 -19.71
CA LEU A 7 -33.09 -52.03 -20.37
C LEU A 7 -32.91 -50.93 -19.32
N ILE A 8 -31.81 -50.19 -19.36
CA ILE A 8 -31.59 -48.99 -18.54
C ILE A 8 -31.91 -47.77 -19.40
N LEU A 9 -33.01 -47.10 -19.08
CA LEU A 9 -33.38 -45.78 -19.62
C LEU A 9 -32.54 -44.70 -18.94
N LEU A 10 -31.60 -44.09 -19.66
CA LEU A 10 -30.89 -42.88 -19.23
C LEU A 10 -31.59 -41.65 -19.81
N SER A 11 -32.26 -40.90 -18.93
CA SER A 11 -32.85 -39.58 -19.18
C SER A 11 -31.75 -38.54 -19.38
N THR A 12 -31.72 -37.89 -20.55
CA THR A 12 -30.83 -36.76 -20.84
C THR A 12 -31.54 -35.45 -20.55
N THR A 13 -31.25 -34.83 -19.41
CA THR A 13 -31.57 -33.42 -19.15
C THR A 13 -30.52 -32.53 -19.82
N LEU A 14 -30.95 -31.70 -20.78
CA LEU A 14 -30.13 -30.63 -21.34
C LEU A 14 -29.94 -29.52 -20.30
N VAL A 15 -28.69 -29.24 -19.95
CA VAL A 15 -28.31 -27.99 -19.26
C VAL A 15 -27.91 -26.98 -20.33
N THR A 16 -28.74 -25.97 -20.55
CA THR A 16 -28.39 -24.80 -21.37
C THR A 16 -27.35 -23.94 -20.65
N VAL A 17 -26.13 -23.91 -21.18
CA VAL A 17 -25.06 -23.01 -20.74
C VAL A 17 -25.32 -21.62 -21.34
N ALA A 18 -25.67 -20.66 -20.49
CA ALA A 18 -25.72 -19.24 -20.88
C ALA A 18 -24.29 -18.71 -21.08
N LYS A 19 -24.03 -18.19 -22.28
CA LYS A 19 -22.72 -17.63 -22.68
C LYS A 19 -22.58 -16.23 -22.06
N ALA A 20 -21.66 -16.08 -21.11
CA ALA A 20 -21.34 -14.79 -20.50
C ALA A 20 -20.62 -13.88 -21.52
N THR A 21 -21.09 -12.64 -21.65
CA THR A 21 -20.52 -11.60 -22.51
C THR A 21 -19.16 -11.12 -21.98
N PRO A 22 -18.12 -10.95 -22.81
CA PRO A 22 -16.82 -10.47 -22.35
C PRO A 22 -16.88 -9.01 -21.87
N THR A 23 -16.37 -8.75 -20.67
CA THR A 23 -16.16 -7.40 -20.14
C THR A 23 -15.01 -6.72 -20.90
N PRO A 24 -15.11 -5.43 -21.29
CA PRO A 24 -14.02 -4.75 -22.01
C PRO A 24 -12.75 -4.67 -21.14
N GLN A 25 -11.61 -5.09 -21.70
CA GLN A 25 -10.31 -4.85 -21.09
C GLN A 25 -9.95 -3.36 -21.15
N PRO A 26 -9.44 -2.75 -20.07
CA PRO A 26 -8.90 -1.40 -20.14
C PRO A 26 -7.61 -1.42 -20.97
N THR A 27 -7.60 -0.60 -22.01
CA THR A 27 -6.45 -0.34 -22.87
C THR A 27 -5.30 0.30 -22.12
N ASP A 28 -4.13 0.12 -22.72
CA ASP A 28 -2.75 0.36 -22.32
C ASP A 28 -2.46 1.50 -21.32
N ALA A 29 -1.48 1.18 -20.46
CA ALA A 29 -0.87 2.10 -19.51
C ALA A 29 -0.25 3.29 -20.24
N VAL A 30 -0.66 4.51 -19.87
CA VAL A 30 0.08 5.72 -20.21
C VAL A 30 1.34 5.74 -19.33
N ASP A 31 2.50 5.57 -19.95
CA ASP A 31 3.80 5.76 -19.31
C ASP A 31 3.95 7.21 -18.85
N ILE A 32 3.98 7.42 -17.53
CA ILE A 32 4.32 8.72 -16.94
C ILE A 32 5.85 8.74 -16.76
N PRO A 33 6.57 9.68 -17.39
CA PRO A 33 8.02 9.75 -17.27
C PRO A 33 8.43 10.02 -15.81
N ALA A 34 9.56 9.43 -15.42
CA ALA A 34 10.16 9.61 -14.12
C ALA A 34 10.43 11.11 -13.88
N ALA A 35 9.91 11.64 -12.78
CA ALA A 35 10.29 12.96 -12.30
C ALA A 35 11.82 13.00 -12.11
N GLY A 36 12.47 13.99 -12.72
CA GLY A 36 13.90 14.23 -12.63
C GLY A 36 14.39 14.52 -11.21
N PRO A 37 15.71 14.73 -11.04
CA PRO A 37 16.30 14.91 -9.72
C PRO A 37 15.74 16.18 -9.06
N ILE A 38 15.11 15.99 -7.90
CA ILE A 38 14.83 17.06 -6.94
C ILE A 38 16.17 17.44 -6.31
N SER A 39 16.62 18.67 -6.59
CA SER A 39 17.78 19.28 -5.96
C SER A 39 17.60 19.34 -4.45
N ASP A 40 18.68 19.05 -3.73
CA ASP A 40 18.75 18.94 -2.28
C ASP A 40 18.35 20.25 -1.59
N VAL A 41 17.32 20.20 -0.76
CA VAL A 41 17.07 21.23 0.26
C VAL A 41 17.59 20.67 1.58
N GLU A 42 18.72 21.21 2.00
CA GLU A 42 19.35 20.93 3.28
C GLU A 42 18.50 21.51 4.41
N PHE A 43 18.12 20.68 5.39
CA PHE A 43 17.42 21.15 6.59
C PHE A 43 18.22 20.66 7.80
N GLU A 44 19.10 21.53 8.29
CA GLU A 44 19.76 21.34 9.58
C GLU A 44 18.78 21.57 10.74
N GLY A 45 18.96 20.78 11.80
CA GLY A 45 18.45 21.11 13.13
C GLY A 45 17.05 20.59 13.46
N ILE A 46 16.95 19.36 13.99
CA ILE A 46 15.84 18.97 14.85
C ILE A 46 16.42 18.35 16.12
N THR A 47 16.33 19.06 17.23
CA THR A 47 16.49 18.50 18.58
C THR A 47 15.14 17.94 19.06
N TYR A 48 15.19 16.78 19.70
CA TYR A 48 14.03 16.11 20.29
C TYR A 48 13.80 16.64 21.70
N ILE A 49 12.57 17.02 22.03
CA ILE A 49 12.13 17.27 23.39
C ILE A 49 11.18 16.12 23.74
N ASP A 50 11.60 15.30 24.70
CA ASP A 50 10.80 14.28 25.37
C ASP A 50 10.10 14.96 26.55
N ASP A 51 8.81 15.23 26.43
CA ASP A 51 7.99 15.61 27.58
C ASP A 51 6.83 14.61 27.69
N ASP A 52 7.05 13.66 28.61
CA ASP A 52 6.01 12.86 29.24
C ASP A 52 5.15 13.74 30.16
N GLU A 53 3.92 13.28 30.37
CA GLU A 53 2.92 13.71 31.36
C GLU A 53 1.95 14.84 30.98
N GLY A 54 0.67 14.50 31.16
CA GLY A 54 -0.19 15.35 31.97
C GLY A 54 -1.01 16.41 31.24
N ASP A 55 -2.30 16.09 31.12
CA ASP A 55 -3.44 16.98 31.04
C ASP A 55 -3.81 17.73 29.75
N LEU A 56 -5.08 17.48 29.39
CA LEU A 56 -5.89 18.17 28.40
C LEU A 56 -6.20 19.58 28.91
N GLU A 57 -5.44 20.58 28.47
CA GLU A 57 -5.83 21.97 28.64
C GLU A 57 -5.82 22.72 27.29
N LEU A 58 -6.88 23.49 27.12
CA LEU A 58 -7.30 24.18 25.91
C LEU A 58 -6.55 25.53 25.82
N PHE A 59 -5.38 25.57 25.18
CA PHE A 59 -4.61 26.82 25.11
C PHE A 59 -4.87 27.63 23.83
N ASP A 60 -5.26 28.89 24.08
CA ASP A 60 -5.41 29.99 23.14
C ASP A 60 -4.05 30.32 22.50
N ALA A 61 -4.03 30.40 21.17
CA ALA A 61 -2.82 30.43 20.37
C ALA A 61 -2.43 31.87 19.99
N THR A 62 -1.79 32.58 20.92
CA THR A 62 -1.06 33.81 20.60
C THR A 62 0.44 33.52 20.48
N GLU A 63 0.87 33.51 19.22
CA GLU A 63 2.21 33.81 18.69
C GLU A 63 3.46 33.19 19.37
N LEU A 64 4.02 32.18 18.70
CA LEU A 64 5.47 32.01 18.62
C LEU A 64 5.92 32.19 17.15
N PRO A 65 6.85 33.10 16.84
CA PRO A 65 7.28 33.35 15.47
C PRO A 65 8.20 32.23 14.96
N GLY A 66 7.97 31.77 13.73
CA GLY A 66 8.93 30.95 12.98
C GLY A 66 8.66 29.44 12.90
N LYS A 67 7.58 28.92 13.51
CA LYS A 67 7.03 27.61 13.14
C LYS A 67 5.69 27.83 12.48
N GLU A 68 5.67 27.73 11.16
CA GLU A 68 4.42 27.46 10.45
C GLU A 68 3.98 26.04 10.84
N PHE A 69 3.37 25.92 12.02
CA PHE A 69 2.45 24.83 12.30
C PHE A 69 1.47 24.86 11.14
N VAL A 70 1.49 23.82 10.29
CA VAL A 70 0.50 23.62 9.25
C VAL A 70 -0.85 23.82 9.91
N LYS A 71 -1.42 25.01 9.69
CA LYS A 71 -2.66 25.44 10.34
C LYS A 71 -3.63 24.31 10.04
N ARG A 72 -4.16 23.64 11.07
CA ARG A 72 -5.16 22.60 10.89
C ARG A 72 -6.28 23.27 10.13
N ASP A 73 -6.37 23.04 8.82
CA ASP A 73 -7.49 23.55 8.03
C ASP A 73 -8.76 22.91 8.62
N PRO A 74 -9.60 23.69 9.33
CA PRO A 74 -10.81 23.16 9.95
C PRO A 74 -11.83 22.67 8.91
N GLN A 75 -11.60 22.96 7.63
CA GLN A 75 -12.50 22.70 6.51
C GLN A 75 -12.16 21.43 5.71
N CYS A 76 -11.06 20.74 6.01
CA CYS A 76 -10.62 19.62 5.16
C CYS A 76 -11.50 18.37 5.36
N SER A 77 -12.32 18.07 4.35
CA SER A 77 -13.18 16.87 4.28
C SER A 77 -12.39 15.56 4.40
N ALA A 78 -13.08 14.42 4.65
CA ALA A 78 -12.42 13.12 4.76
C ALA A 78 -11.56 12.74 3.52
N PRO A 79 -12.02 12.96 2.28
CA PRO A 79 -11.17 12.78 1.09
C PRO A 79 -9.95 13.70 1.07
N CYS A 80 -10.13 14.99 1.35
CA CYS A 80 -9.03 15.96 1.45
C CYS A 80 -7.97 15.50 2.46
N ARG A 81 -8.40 15.07 3.65
CA ARG A 81 -7.48 14.62 4.71
C ARG A 81 -6.76 13.34 4.32
N THR A 82 -7.46 12.41 3.67
CA THR A 82 -6.86 11.17 3.17
C THR A 82 -5.74 11.47 2.17
N ASP A 83 -5.96 12.41 1.27
CA ASP A 83 -5.01 12.74 0.20
C ASP A 83 -3.80 13.50 0.75
N GLY A 84 -4.02 14.42 1.69
CA GLY A 84 -2.94 15.08 2.43
C GLY A 84 -2.05 14.08 3.17
N LEU A 85 -2.65 13.11 3.85
CA LEU A 85 -1.92 12.08 4.62
C LEU A 85 -1.17 11.08 3.74
N LEU A 86 -1.71 10.75 2.56
CA LEU A 86 -1.05 9.84 1.63
C LEU A 86 0.11 10.49 0.90
N PHE A 87 -0.13 11.65 0.28
CA PHE A 87 0.76 12.16 -0.77
C PHE A 87 1.60 13.37 -0.35
N HIS A 88 1.17 14.10 0.69
CA HIS A 88 1.80 15.35 1.12
C HIS A 88 2.39 15.29 2.53
N THR A 89 2.22 14.16 3.23
CA THR A 89 2.77 13.95 4.57
C THR A 89 4.00 13.05 4.49
N PRO A 90 5.15 13.42 5.07
CA PRO A 90 6.28 12.51 5.22
C PRO A 90 5.87 11.23 5.95
N ILE A 91 6.40 10.07 5.54
CA ILE A 91 5.95 8.79 6.12
C ILE A 91 6.16 8.70 7.64
N ASP A 92 7.26 9.26 8.15
CA ASP A 92 7.52 9.26 9.59
C ASP A 92 6.48 10.10 10.34
N SER A 93 6.08 11.26 9.80
CA SER A 93 4.98 12.08 10.34
C SER A 93 3.64 11.37 10.23
N PHE A 94 3.35 10.68 9.12
CA PHE A 94 2.14 9.88 8.97
C PHE A 94 2.02 8.82 10.08
N ILE A 95 3.10 8.09 10.35
CA ILE A 95 3.11 7.05 11.39
C ILE A 95 3.00 7.66 12.78
N LYS A 96 3.91 8.57 13.14
CA LYS A 96 4.05 9.10 14.51
C LYS A 96 2.88 9.98 14.90
N ASN A 97 2.44 10.88 14.02
CA ASN A 97 1.51 11.94 14.39
C ASN A 97 0.05 11.61 14.07
N TYR A 98 -0.22 10.67 13.16
CA TYR A 98 -1.59 10.39 12.72
C TYR A 98 -2.00 8.94 12.94
N ARG A 99 -1.24 7.98 12.40
CA ARG A 99 -1.58 6.56 12.49
C ARG A 99 -1.56 6.05 13.92
N ASN A 100 -0.44 6.22 14.62
CA ASN A 100 -0.27 5.70 15.98
C ASN A 100 -1.18 6.42 16.98
N LYS A 101 -1.48 7.70 16.74
CA LYS A 101 -2.43 8.50 17.53
C LYS A 101 -3.89 8.27 17.14
N LYS A 102 -4.17 7.48 16.09
CA LYS A 102 -5.50 7.23 15.52
C LYS A 102 -6.33 8.50 15.38
N PHE A 103 -5.76 9.55 14.77
CA PHE A 103 -6.43 10.85 14.67
C PHE A 103 -7.87 10.70 14.12
N MET A 104 -8.85 11.19 14.90
CA MET A 104 -10.26 10.77 14.75
C MET A 104 -11.13 11.74 13.93
N SER A 105 -10.63 12.93 13.59
CA SER A 105 -11.43 13.96 12.91
C SER A 105 -10.78 14.46 11.61
N PRO A 106 -11.42 14.32 10.44
CA PRO A 106 -12.63 13.55 10.19
C PRO A 106 -12.41 12.04 10.43
N THR A 107 -13.48 11.27 10.59
CA THR A 107 -13.37 9.81 10.80
C THR A 107 -12.80 9.11 9.57
N LEU A 108 -11.61 8.51 9.73
CA LEU A 108 -10.91 7.75 8.70
C LEU A 108 -10.70 6.30 9.13
N ASP A 109 -10.53 5.41 8.15
CA ASP A 109 -10.22 4.01 8.40
C ASP A 109 -8.70 3.82 8.61
N TRP A 110 -8.31 3.50 9.84
CA TRP A 110 -6.91 3.26 10.23
C TRP A 110 -6.53 1.77 10.28
N GLY A 111 -7.47 0.87 9.95
CA GLY A 111 -7.25 -0.56 9.94
C GLY A 111 -6.07 -0.96 9.04
N SER A 112 -5.28 -1.93 9.47
CA SER A 112 -4.15 -2.46 8.69
C SER A 112 -3.80 -3.85 9.19
N ASP A 113 -3.52 -4.72 8.24
CA ASP A 113 -2.99 -6.07 8.41
C ASP A 113 -1.48 -6.13 8.07
N GLY A 114 -0.87 -4.95 7.89
CA GLY A 114 0.54 -4.76 7.57
C GLY A 114 0.82 -5.11 6.13
N CYS A 115 2.02 -5.63 5.86
CA CYS A 115 2.39 -6.05 4.52
C CYS A 115 1.71 -7.37 4.16
N SER A 116 0.44 -7.30 3.77
CA SER A 116 -0.29 -8.49 3.37
C SER A 116 0.20 -9.01 2.03
N VAL A 117 0.64 -10.26 2.05
CA VAL A 117 0.93 -11.05 0.86
C VAL A 117 0.07 -12.30 0.92
N PRO A 118 -0.31 -12.91 -0.23
CA PRO A 118 -1.06 -14.15 -0.22
C PRO A 118 -0.36 -15.18 0.66
N LYS A 119 -1.09 -15.89 1.53
CA LYS A 119 -0.52 -16.87 2.47
C LYS A 119 0.35 -17.92 1.76
N ALA A 120 -0.08 -18.36 0.58
CA ALA A 120 0.70 -19.28 -0.26
C ALA A 120 2.07 -18.69 -0.67
N VAL A 121 2.13 -17.39 -0.94
CA VAL A 121 3.38 -16.67 -1.26
C VAL A 121 4.23 -16.48 -0.01
N ALA A 122 3.64 -16.03 1.11
CA ALA A 122 4.36 -15.91 2.39
C ALA A 122 5.04 -17.25 2.77
N ASN A 123 4.28 -18.34 2.70
CA ASN A 123 4.73 -19.68 3.04
C ASN A 123 5.80 -20.17 2.07
N ALA A 124 5.58 -20.03 0.76
CA ALA A 124 6.53 -20.49 -0.25
C ALA A 124 7.88 -19.77 -0.18
N LEU A 125 7.89 -18.53 0.30
CA LEU A 125 9.10 -17.72 0.32
C LEU A 125 9.75 -17.61 1.70
N ARG A 126 9.09 -18.12 2.76
CA ARG A 126 9.53 -17.99 4.16
C ARG A 126 9.93 -16.55 4.50
N ILE A 127 9.19 -15.57 3.98
CA ILE A 127 9.49 -14.15 4.17
C ILE A 127 8.77 -13.63 5.41
N ASN A 128 9.50 -12.97 6.31
CA ASN A 128 8.85 -12.03 7.22
C ASN A 128 8.28 -10.88 6.39
N LYS A 129 6.97 -10.90 6.17
CA LYS A 129 6.28 -10.01 5.24
C LYS A 129 6.44 -8.53 5.59
N ASP A 130 6.54 -8.21 6.87
CA ASP A 130 6.63 -6.83 7.36
C ASP A 130 8.08 -6.33 7.42
N LYS A 131 9.02 -7.26 7.65
CA LYS A 131 10.47 -7.00 7.71
C LYS A 131 11.27 -7.95 6.82
N PRO A 132 11.09 -7.91 5.48
CA PRO A 132 11.78 -8.82 4.57
C PRO A 132 13.30 -8.58 4.65
N ARG A 133 14.08 -9.62 5.02
CA ARG A 133 15.53 -9.54 5.24
C ARG A 133 15.97 -8.41 6.20
N GLY A 134 15.08 -8.02 7.13
CA GLY A 134 15.34 -6.96 8.12
C GLY A 134 15.03 -5.53 7.65
N TYR A 135 14.62 -5.32 6.40
CA TYR A 135 14.17 -4.00 5.92
C TYR A 135 12.76 -3.72 6.44
N ASN A 136 12.56 -2.64 7.20
CA ASN A 136 11.26 -2.34 7.82
C ASN A 136 10.29 -1.68 6.82
N PHE A 137 9.47 -2.49 6.14
CA PHE A 137 8.44 -2.01 5.21
C PHE A 137 7.06 -1.85 5.85
N LEU A 138 6.89 -2.25 7.12
CA LEU A 138 5.62 -2.12 7.83
C LEU A 138 5.01 -0.71 7.76
N PRO A 139 5.77 0.40 7.97
CA PRO A 139 5.23 1.76 7.79
C PRO A 139 4.62 1.99 6.41
N SER A 140 5.31 1.55 5.36
CA SER A 140 4.87 1.72 3.97
C SER A 140 3.57 0.95 3.72
N CYS A 141 3.49 -0.29 4.19
CA CYS A 141 2.31 -1.13 4.05
C CYS A 141 1.12 -0.58 4.83
N GLN A 142 1.34 -0.08 6.04
CA GLN A 142 0.32 0.58 6.84
C GLN A 142 -0.28 1.82 6.16
N ARG A 143 0.54 2.58 5.43
CA ARG A 143 0.06 3.72 4.64
C ARG A 143 -0.66 3.31 3.36
N HIS A 144 -0.21 2.22 2.72
CA HIS A 144 -0.89 1.62 1.57
C HIS A 144 -2.29 1.12 1.95
N ASP A 145 -2.41 0.40 3.07
CA ASP A 145 -3.70 -0.06 3.62
C ASP A 145 -4.64 1.10 3.92
N PHE A 146 -4.12 2.15 4.56
CA PHE A 146 -4.88 3.38 4.84
C PHE A 146 -5.45 3.96 3.55
N GLY A 147 -4.65 4.07 2.49
CA GLY A 147 -5.13 4.56 1.20
C GLY A 147 -6.21 3.67 0.59
N TYR A 148 -5.97 2.35 0.54
CA TYR A 148 -6.92 1.39 -0.02
C TYR A 148 -8.27 1.42 0.69
N ARG A 149 -8.26 1.37 2.03
CA ARG A 149 -9.49 1.32 2.84
C ARG A 149 -10.29 2.60 2.73
N ASN A 150 -9.63 3.75 2.87
CA ASN A 150 -10.31 5.05 2.79
C ASN A 150 -10.84 5.34 1.38
N TYR A 151 -10.06 5.10 0.32
CA TYR A 151 -10.55 5.32 -1.05
C TYR A 151 -11.73 4.41 -1.41
N LYS A 152 -11.74 3.15 -0.93
CA LYS A 152 -12.87 2.24 -1.10
C LYS A 152 -14.11 2.75 -0.35
N LYS A 153 -13.96 3.11 0.92
CA LYS A 153 -15.06 3.65 1.75
C LYS A 153 -15.63 4.97 1.20
N GLN A 154 -14.76 5.78 0.61
CA GLN A 154 -15.09 7.06 -0.02
C GLN A 154 -15.56 6.90 -1.48
N LYS A 155 -15.77 5.67 -1.96
CA LYS A 155 -16.29 5.36 -3.31
C LYS A 155 -15.50 5.98 -4.46
N ARG A 156 -14.18 6.11 -4.31
CA ARG A 156 -13.26 6.71 -5.29
C ARG A 156 -12.05 5.82 -5.60
N PHE A 157 -12.18 4.51 -5.36
CA PHE A 157 -11.16 3.51 -5.64
C PHE A 157 -11.27 3.00 -7.09
N THR A 158 -10.59 3.67 -8.01
CA THR A 158 -10.53 3.37 -9.44
C THR A 158 -9.15 2.81 -9.81
N GLY A 159 -8.97 2.32 -11.04
CA GLY A 159 -7.66 1.88 -11.53
C GLY A 159 -6.58 2.97 -11.40
N THR A 160 -6.95 4.22 -11.72
CA THR A 160 -6.07 5.39 -11.65
C THR A 160 -5.69 5.73 -10.21
N THR A 161 -6.66 5.84 -9.30
CA THR A 161 -6.36 6.18 -7.91
C THR A 161 -5.62 5.05 -7.19
N ARG A 162 -5.93 3.80 -7.50
CA ARG A 162 -5.15 2.65 -7.04
C ARG A 162 -3.71 2.73 -7.51
N SER A 163 -3.46 3.03 -8.79
CA SER A 163 -2.11 3.18 -9.34
C SER A 163 -1.31 4.27 -8.61
N LYS A 164 -1.95 5.39 -8.27
CA LYS A 164 -1.33 6.45 -7.46
C LYS A 164 -0.96 5.96 -6.05
N ILE A 165 -1.84 5.22 -5.39
CA ILE A 165 -1.58 4.66 -4.06
C ILE A 165 -0.44 3.61 -4.11
N ASP A 166 -0.44 2.72 -5.12
CA ASP A 166 0.62 1.72 -5.33
C ASP A 166 1.98 2.38 -5.58
N SER A 167 2.00 3.48 -6.34
CA SER A 167 3.23 4.24 -6.62
C SER A 167 3.76 4.95 -5.38
N ASN A 168 2.87 5.51 -4.56
CA ASN A 168 3.25 6.11 -3.27
C ASN A 168 3.82 5.05 -2.31
N PHE A 169 3.24 3.86 -2.28
CA PHE A 169 3.77 2.73 -1.52
C PHE A 169 5.20 2.34 -1.95
N LYS A 170 5.47 2.29 -3.27
CA LYS A 170 6.83 2.08 -3.78
C LYS A 170 7.78 3.19 -3.33
N LYS A 171 7.38 4.45 -3.45
CA LYS A 171 8.16 5.61 -3.01
C LYS A 171 8.55 5.49 -1.54
N ASP A 172 7.64 5.03 -0.68
CA ASP A 172 7.90 4.84 0.74
C ASP A 172 8.90 3.75 1.06
N MET A 173 8.76 2.59 0.44
CA MET A 173 9.77 1.54 0.58
C MET A 173 11.14 2.02 0.08
N TYR A 174 11.18 2.80 -1.01
CA TYR A 174 12.43 3.38 -1.50
C TYR A 174 13.03 4.40 -0.51
N ASN A 175 12.22 5.16 0.23
CA ASN A 175 12.70 6.03 1.29
C ASN A 175 13.36 5.24 2.44
N VAL A 176 12.85 4.04 2.77
CA VAL A 176 13.55 3.12 3.68
C VAL A 176 14.90 2.71 3.10
N CYS A 177 14.95 2.39 1.81
CA CYS A 177 16.16 1.94 1.15
C CYS A 177 17.25 3.02 1.00
N LYS A 178 16.87 4.30 0.92
CA LYS A 178 17.81 5.43 0.85
C LYS A 178 18.63 5.60 2.13
N LYS A 179 18.16 5.07 3.26
CA LYS A 179 18.90 5.09 4.54
C LYS A 179 20.19 4.25 4.53
N TYR A 180 20.38 3.41 3.51
CA TYR A 180 21.58 2.60 3.33
C TYR A 180 22.51 3.23 2.29
N SER A 181 23.51 3.95 2.77
CA SER A 181 24.53 4.66 1.97
C SER A 181 25.95 4.27 2.39
N GLY A 182 26.97 4.81 1.70
CA GLY A 182 28.39 4.55 1.98
C GLY A 182 28.73 3.06 1.89
N LEU A 183 29.39 2.52 2.92
CA LEU A 183 29.75 1.10 3.01
C LEU A 183 28.53 0.15 3.01
N LYS A 184 27.32 0.67 3.27
CA LYS A 184 26.06 -0.09 3.24
C LYS A 184 25.27 0.06 1.93
N SER A 185 25.83 0.70 0.91
CA SER A 185 25.12 0.94 -0.36
C SER A 185 24.58 -0.33 -1.02
N TRP A 186 25.28 -1.46 -0.87
CA TRP A 186 24.81 -2.77 -1.35
C TRP A 186 23.48 -3.20 -0.71
N LYS A 187 23.26 -2.89 0.58
CA LYS A 187 21.96 -3.10 1.26
C LYS A 187 20.87 -2.23 0.67
N GLY A 188 21.21 -1.00 0.28
CA GLY A 188 20.28 -0.11 -0.42
C GLY A 188 19.82 -0.69 -1.76
N VAL A 189 20.72 -1.29 -2.53
CA VAL A 189 20.40 -1.98 -3.79
C VAL A 189 19.50 -3.18 -3.55
N GLU A 190 19.85 -4.04 -2.59
CA GLU A 190 19.04 -5.20 -2.22
C GLU A 190 17.64 -4.80 -1.73
N CYS A 191 17.56 -3.79 -0.86
CA CYS A 191 16.31 -3.23 -0.36
C CYS A 191 15.40 -2.78 -1.52
N ARG A 192 15.94 -2.05 -2.51
CA ARG A 192 15.17 -1.58 -3.67
C ARG A 192 14.64 -2.74 -4.52
N ARG A 193 15.44 -3.80 -4.72
CA ARG A 193 14.97 -5.03 -5.39
C ARG A 193 13.78 -5.63 -4.65
N ILE A 194 13.87 -5.78 -3.33
CA ILE A 194 12.74 -6.29 -2.52
C ILE A 194 11.53 -5.35 -2.64
N ALA A 195 11.72 -4.02 -2.59
CA ALA A 195 10.64 -3.06 -2.77
C ALA A 195 9.95 -3.19 -4.15
N ASP A 196 10.70 -3.47 -5.22
CA ASP A 196 10.14 -3.71 -6.54
C ASP A 196 9.29 -4.99 -6.60
N VAL A 197 9.67 -6.04 -5.88
CA VAL A 197 8.82 -7.24 -5.74
C VAL A 197 7.50 -6.86 -5.09
N TYR A 198 7.52 -6.13 -3.98
CA TYR A 198 6.30 -5.74 -3.26
C TYR A 198 5.40 -4.86 -4.14
N PHE A 199 5.98 -3.91 -4.87
CA PHE A 199 5.24 -3.09 -5.82
C PHE A 199 4.59 -3.93 -6.93
N LYS A 200 5.35 -4.80 -7.61
CA LYS A 200 4.82 -5.70 -8.65
C LYS A 200 3.70 -6.60 -8.10
N MET A 201 3.85 -7.08 -6.86
CA MET A 201 2.86 -7.88 -6.17
C MET A 201 1.53 -7.15 -5.96
N VAL A 202 1.55 -5.92 -5.43
CA VAL A 202 0.29 -5.16 -5.21
C VAL A 202 -0.39 -4.80 -6.53
N ARG A 203 0.39 -4.51 -7.59
CA ARG A 203 -0.13 -4.26 -8.94
C ARG A 203 -0.83 -5.48 -9.53
N LEU A 204 -0.22 -6.65 -9.38
CA LEU A 204 -0.75 -7.92 -9.89
C LEU A 204 -1.95 -8.43 -9.07
N CYS A 205 -1.80 -8.48 -7.75
CA CYS A 205 -2.77 -9.10 -6.87
C CYS A 205 -3.97 -8.18 -6.60
N GLY A 206 -3.79 -6.87 -6.67
CA GLY A 206 -4.87 -5.90 -6.51
C GLY A 206 -5.94 -5.92 -7.60
N THR A 207 -5.68 -6.54 -8.77
CA THR A 207 -6.68 -6.79 -9.84
C THR A 207 -7.27 -8.20 -9.82
N GLY A 208 -6.90 -9.05 -8.84
CA GLY A 208 -7.28 -10.47 -8.84
C GLY A 208 -6.36 -11.37 -9.67
N GLY A 209 -5.27 -10.86 -10.26
CA GLY A 209 -4.31 -11.63 -11.05
C GLY A 209 -3.33 -12.51 -10.25
N CYS A 210 -3.60 -12.73 -8.96
CA CYS A 210 -2.65 -13.30 -8.01
C CYS A 210 -2.58 -14.83 -8.09
N THR A 211 -1.56 -15.37 -8.76
CA THR A 211 -1.30 -16.83 -8.79
C THR A 211 0.13 -17.12 -8.37
N VAL A 212 0.36 -18.28 -7.73
CA VAL A 212 1.71 -18.69 -7.28
C VAL A 212 2.72 -18.67 -8.43
N ALA A 213 2.31 -19.08 -9.63
CA ALA A 213 3.17 -19.07 -10.82
C ALA A 213 3.62 -17.65 -11.22
N LYS A 214 2.68 -16.69 -11.28
CA LYS A 214 3.00 -15.30 -11.62
C LYS A 214 3.87 -14.63 -10.55
N VAL A 215 3.62 -14.94 -9.28
CA VAL A 215 4.46 -14.44 -8.17
C VAL A 215 5.87 -15.03 -8.23
N LYS A 216 6.00 -16.33 -8.51
CA LYS A 216 7.31 -16.98 -8.72
C LYS A 216 8.07 -16.34 -9.89
N SER A 217 7.37 -15.99 -10.97
CA SER A 217 7.95 -15.26 -12.10
C SER A 217 8.44 -13.86 -11.71
N ILE A 218 7.66 -13.10 -10.92
CA ILE A 218 8.09 -11.79 -10.40
C ILE A 218 9.40 -11.92 -9.60
N LEU A 219 9.49 -12.90 -8.72
CA LEU A 219 10.69 -13.08 -7.87
C LEU A 219 11.93 -13.40 -8.69
N LYS A 220 11.82 -14.31 -9.67
CA LYS A 220 12.91 -14.64 -10.59
C LYS A 220 13.35 -13.46 -11.47
N SER A 221 12.45 -12.50 -11.72
CA SER A 221 12.80 -11.30 -12.49
C SER A 221 13.58 -10.26 -11.68
N VAL A 222 13.67 -10.45 -10.35
CA VAL A 222 14.25 -9.47 -9.42
C VAL A 222 15.48 -10.03 -8.68
N PHE A 223 15.54 -11.34 -8.47
CA PHE A 223 16.67 -12.08 -7.91
C PHE A 223 17.23 -13.04 -8.96
#